data_AF-A0A7X7FPX1-F1
#
_entry.id   AF-A0A7X7FPX1-F1
#
_cell.length_a   1.000
_cell.length_b   1.000
_cell.length_c   1.000
_cell.angle_alpha   90.00
_cell.angle_beta   90.00
_cell.angle_gamma   90.00
#
_symmetry.space_group_name_H-M   'P 1'
#
loop_
_entity.id
_entity.type
_entity.pdbx_description
1 polymer ?
#
loop_
_entity_poly.entity_id
_entity_poly.type
_entity_poly.pdbx_seq_one_letter_code
_entity_poly.pdbx_strand_id
1 'polypeptide(L)'
;VGLMVACVLAANMSTCSNFMVNTGALFTRNLYAHYLNPAAGDSEQLMVGRLSGLALTGLGILFALTVERVLDAFLFTETIAAFMGIMFLGGVLWKRANRYGAFTATIAAFAVYYALNFLMTCHAGPADAPSKTLSEAWVRMMDAARSDALWGFLGNGELRLLYKWTPGPYGWATLVGFTLFVAVSLLTRPEDRERINGFFDKMRYTSDEEGKLAAERGQDLLMLDLPGWLTPQRWTGFFRRYREDLVGFIFGWLAVGTLVLVAWSLLQVGK
;
A
#
# COMPACT_ATOMS: atom_id res chain seq x y z
N VAL A 1 10.30 13.82 -32.59
CA VAL A 1 11.16 13.64 -31.39
C VAL A 1 10.94 14.74 -30.36
N GLY A 2 11.01 16.03 -30.71
CA GLY A 2 10.79 17.13 -29.74
C GLY A 2 9.45 17.09 -28.99
N LEU A 3 8.34 16.82 -29.68
CA LEU A 3 7.02 16.69 -29.06
C LEU A 3 6.94 15.52 -28.05
N MET A 4 7.53 14.37 -28.38
CA MET A 4 7.57 13.19 -27.49
C MET A 4 8.34 13.50 -26.20
N VAL A 5 9.52 14.14 -26.31
CA VAL A 5 10.32 14.53 -25.14
C VAL A 5 9.56 15.57 -24.29
N ALA A 6 8.94 16.56 -24.92
CA ALA A 6 8.13 17.56 -24.22
C ALA A 6 6.96 16.93 -23.46
N CYS A 7 6.24 15.98 -24.07
CA CYS A 7 5.14 15.25 -23.40
C CYS A 7 5.63 14.44 -22.20
N VAL A 8 6.75 13.71 -22.32
CA VAL A 8 7.32 12.90 -21.21
C VAL A 8 7.76 13.81 -20.06
N LEU A 9 8.44 14.92 -20.37
CA LEU A 9 8.85 15.89 -19.34
C LEU A 9 7.64 16.54 -18.67
N ALA A 10 6.62 16.93 -19.43
CA ALA A 10 5.40 17.52 -18.89
C ALA A 10 4.64 16.54 -17.97
N ALA A 11 4.51 15.27 -18.37
CA ALA A 11 3.89 14.24 -17.55
C ALA A 11 4.63 14.02 -16.22
N ASN A 12 5.97 13.98 -16.26
CA ASN A 12 6.80 13.84 -15.06
C ASN A 12 6.70 15.08 -14.16
N MET A 13 6.72 16.29 -14.72
CA MET A 13 6.56 17.54 -13.96
C MET A 13 5.19 17.62 -13.27
N SER A 14 4.11 17.20 -13.93
CA SER A 14 2.77 17.15 -13.34
C SER A 14 2.73 16.19 -12.13
N THR A 15 3.33 15.01 -12.27
CA THR A 15 3.39 14.02 -11.20
C THR A 15 4.21 14.50 -10.01
N CYS A 16 5.41 15.05 -10.25
CA CYS A 16 6.25 15.60 -9.19
C CYS A 16 5.57 16.77 -8.45
N SER A 17 4.91 17.66 -9.19
CA SER A 17 4.15 18.76 -8.59
C SER A 17 3.04 18.26 -7.67
N ASN A 18 2.30 17.24 -8.11
CA ASN A 18 1.26 16.62 -7.28
C ASN A 18 1.82 15.98 -6.01
N PHE A 19 2.94 15.24 -6.11
CA PHE A 19 3.59 14.66 -4.92
C PHE A 19 4.10 15.72 -3.95
N MET A 20 4.72 16.79 -4.44
CA MET A 20 5.22 17.88 -3.60
C MET A 20 4.07 18.56 -2.82
N VAL A 21 2.98 18.91 -3.51
CA VAL A 21 1.83 19.59 -2.90
C VAL A 21 1.10 18.67 -1.92
N ASN A 22 0.82 17.42 -2.31
CA ASN A 22 0.10 16.48 -1.45
C ASN A 22 0.91 16.13 -0.20
N THR A 23 2.21 15.85 -0.34
CA THR A 23 3.07 15.51 0.80
C THR A 23 3.22 16.71 1.74
N GLY A 24 3.39 17.93 1.21
CA GLY A 24 3.44 19.15 2.01
C GLY A 24 2.14 19.39 2.78
N ALA A 25 0.99 19.19 2.14
CA ALA A 25 -0.32 19.32 2.78
C ALA A 25 -0.53 18.26 3.88
N LEU A 26 -0.14 17.00 3.63
CA LEU A 26 -0.20 15.93 4.62
C LEU A 26 0.69 16.23 5.83
N PHE A 27 1.91 16.71 5.61
CA PHE A 27 2.82 17.11 6.69
C PHE A 27 2.23 18.27 7.51
N THR A 28 1.76 19.33 6.85
CA THR A 28 1.21 20.48 7.55
C THR A 28 -0.04 20.13 8.34
N ARG A 29 -0.96 19.35 7.77
CA ARG A 29 -2.23 19.03 8.42
C ARG A 29 -2.09 17.96 9.51
N ASN A 30 -1.31 16.90 9.24
CA ASN A 30 -1.24 15.75 10.14
C ASN A 30 -0.13 15.86 11.18
N LEU A 31 0.96 16.56 10.88
CA LEU A 31 2.05 16.78 11.83
C LEU A 31 2.00 18.18 12.44
N TYR A 32 2.08 19.22 11.61
CA TYR A 32 2.30 20.59 12.10
C TYR A 32 1.09 21.16 12.85
N ALA A 33 -0.08 21.21 12.21
CA ALA A 33 -1.30 21.74 12.80
C ALA A 33 -1.78 20.87 13.97
N HIS A 34 -1.53 19.56 13.94
CA HIS A 34 -2.00 18.69 15.02
C HIS A 34 -1.08 18.69 16.25
N TYR A 35 0.25 18.64 16.06
CA TYR A 35 1.20 18.45 17.17
C TYR A 35 2.03 19.68 17.52
N LEU A 36 2.32 20.58 16.55
CA LEU A 36 3.24 21.71 16.77
C LEU A 36 2.51 23.02 17.05
N ASN A 37 1.53 23.39 16.23
CA ASN A 37 0.76 24.62 16.42
C ASN A 37 -0.70 24.47 15.98
N PRO A 38 -1.60 24.04 16.88
CA PRO A 38 -3.04 23.93 16.61
C PRO A 38 -3.76 25.24 16.32
N ALA A 39 -3.16 26.39 16.65
CA ALA A 39 -3.73 27.72 16.43
C ALA A 39 -3.09 28.45 15.23
N ALA A 40 -2.31 27.75 14.39
CA ALA A 40 -1.66 28.35 13.24
C ALA A 40 -2.69 28.94 12.25
N GLY A 41 -2.50 30.22 11.88
CA GLY A 41 -3.35 30.88 10.89
C GLY A 41 -3.14 30.35 9.47
N ASP A 42 -4.10 30.59 8.58
CA ASP A 42 -4.09 30.06 7.20
C ASP A 42 -2.80 30.42 6.42
N SER A 43 -2.29 31.64 6.59
CA SER A 43 -1.06 32.10 5.92
C SER A 43 0.19 31.35 6.40
N GLU A 44 0.27 31.05 7.70
CA GLU A 44 1.35 30.29 8.30
C GLU A 44 1.31 28.83 7.81
N GLN A 45 0.12 28.21 7.80
CA GLN A 45 -0.05 26.85 7.29
C GLN A 45 0.35 26.72 5.81
N LEU A 46 0.00 27.70 4.98
CA LEU A 46 0.41 27.72 3.57
C LEU A 46 1.93 27.82 3.40
N MET A 47 2.61 28.66 4.21
CA MET A 47 4.06 28.79 4.17
C MET A 47 4.75 27.49 4.61
N VAL A 48 4.28 26.91 5.71
CA VAL A 48 4.80 25.63 6.23
C VAL A 48 4.57 24.50 5.22
N GLY A 49 3.41 24.48 4.53
CA GLY A 49 3.12 23.50 3.48
C GLY A 49 4.04 23.59 2.28
N ARG A 50 4.38 24.81 1.85
CA ARG A 50 5.36 25.02 0.75
C ARG A 50 6.76 24.60 1.17
N LEU A 51 7.18 24.98 2.38
CA LEU A 51 8.51 24.65 2.89
C LEU A 51 8.67 23.15 3.13
N SER A 52 7.66 22.49 3.70
CA SER A 52 7.65 21.05 3.94
C SER A 52 7.62 20.27 2.62
N GLY A 53 6.81 20.70 1.65
CA GLY A 53 6.79 20.11 0.30
C GLY A 53 8.17 20.19 -0.37
N LEU A 54 8.81 21.35 -0.33
CA LEU A 54 10.16 21.54 -0.89
C LEU A 54 11.20 20.68 -0.15
N ALA A 55 11.17 20.67 1.18
CA ALA A 55 12.11 19.89 1.99
C ALA A 55 11.96 18.38 1.76
N LEU A 56 10.73 17.85 1.77
CA LEU A 56 10.45 16.43 1.54
C LEU A 56 10.80 16.01 0.12
N THR A 57 10.56 16.87 -0.87
CA THR A 57 11.02 16.64 -2.25
C THR A 57 12.55 16.60 -2.32
N GLY A 58 13.24 17.51 -1.63
CA GLY A 58 14.70 17.50 -1.52
C GLY A 58 15.24 16.21 -0.90
N LEU A 59 14.62 15.71 0.17
CA LEU A 59 14.96 14.41 0.75
C LEU A 59 14.71 13.26 -0.23
N GLY A 60 13.63 13.32 -1.00
CA GLY A 60 13.35 12.36 -2.07
C GLY A 60 14.41 12.35 -3.16
N ILE A 61 14.94 13.53 -3.54
CA ILE A 61 16.05 13.65 -4.49
C ILE A 61 17.32 13.03 -3.91
N LEU A 62 17.66 13.33 -2.65
CA LEU A 62 18.82 12.74 -1.99
C LEU A 62 18.72 11.21 -1.90
N PHE A 63 17.53 10.70 -1.58
CA PHE A 63 17.26 9.27 -1.61
C PHE A 63 17.36 8.69 -3.03
N ALA A 64 16.88 9.39 -4.05
CA ALA A 64 16.98 8.93 -5.43
C ALA A 64 18.43 8.78 -5.90
N LEU A 65 19.38 9.57 -5.36
CA LEU A 65 20.81 9.45 -5.66
C LEU A 65 21.45 8.18 -5.07
N THR A 66 20.82 7.51 -4.10
CA THR A 66 21.32 6.26 -3.51
C THR A 66 20.72 5.02 -4.16
N VAL A 67 19.76 5.18 -5.07
CA VAL A 67 19.08 4.07 -5.76
C VAL A 67 19.86 3.68 -7.00
N GLU A 68 20.48 2.48 -6.97
CA GLU A 68 21.19 1.93 -8.13
C GLU A 68 20.24 1.44 -9.24
N ARG A 69 19.07 0.90 -8.84
CA ARG A 69 18.11 0.27 -9.75
C ARG A 69 16.70 0.81 -9.49
N VAL A 70 16.17 1.57 -10.43
CA VAL A 70 14.83 2.19 -10.34
C VAL A 70 13.73 1.16 -10.07
N LEU A 71 13.83 -0.03 -10.67
CA LEU A 71 12.88 -1.12 -10.46
C LEU A 71 12.79 -1.55 -8.99
N ASP A 72 13.91 -1.58 -8.28
CA ASP A 72 13.94 -2.00 -6.87
C ASP A 72 13.23 -0.95 -5.99
N ALA A 73 13.39 0.35 -6.28
CA ALA A 73 12.67 1.43 -5.60
C ALA A 73 11.17 1.46 -5.91
N PHE A 74 10.81 1.20 -7.17
CA PHE A 74 9.41 1.06 -7.58
C PHE A 74 8.73 -0.09 -6.83
N LEU A 75 9.31 -1.29 -6.85
CA LEU A 75 8.75 -2.46 -6.17
C LEU A 75 8.72 -2.30 -4.64
N PHE A 76 9.69 -1.60 -4.07
CA PHE A 76 9.67 -1.24 -2.65
C PHE A 76 8.50 -0.31 -2.32
N THR A 77 8.26 0.71 -3.15
CA THR A 77 7.13 1.65 -2.97
C THR A 77 5.78 0.93 -3.05
N GLU A 78 5.62 0.02 -4.02
CA GLU A 78 4.43 -0.82 -4.14
C GLU A 78 4.26 -1.78 -2.95
N THR A 79 5.36 -2.25 -2.35
CA THR A 79 5.31 -3.09 -1.14
C THR A 79 4.74 -2.33 0.06
N ILE A 80 5.10 -1.05 0.23
CA ILE A 80 4.53 -0.18 1.27
C ILE A 80 3.02 -0.05 1.05
N ALA A 81 2.60 0.24 -0.18
CA ALA A 81 1.20 0.38 -0.53
C ALA A 81 0.41 -0.91 -0.27
N ALA A 82 0.98 -2.07 -0.60
CA ALA A 82 0.35 -3.37 -0.37
C ALA A 82 0.12 -3.67 1.13
N PHE A 83 1.13 -3.42 1.98
CA PHE A 83 0.98 -3.60 3.43
C PHE A 83 -0.08 -2.67 4.01
N MET A 84 -0.11 -1.41 3.56
CA MET A 84 -1.12 -0.43 3.98
C MET A 84 -2.53 -0.80 3.48
N GLY A 85 -2.62 -1.33 2.26
CA GLY A 85 -3.88 -1.73 1.62
C GLY A 85 -4.64 -2.79 2.42
N ILE A 86 -3.95 -3.73 3.06
CA ILE A 86 -4.57 -4.76 3.90
C ILE A 86 -5.39 -4.14 5.04
N MET A 87 -4.82 -3.15 5.72
CA MET A 87 -5.50 -2.50 6.84
C MET A 87 -6.60 -1.56 6.38
N PHE A 88 -6.38 -0.86 5.27
CA PHE A 88 -7.39 0.00 4.68
C PHE A 88 -8.62 -0.82 4.27
N LEU A 89 -8.42 -1.90 3.50
CA LEU A 89 -9.49 -2.82 3.13
C LEU A 89 -10.11 -3.48 4.36
N GLY A 90 -9.29 -3.89 5.33
CA GLY A 90 -9.77 -4.44 6.61
C GLY A 90 -10.69 -3.47 7.34
N GLY A 91 -10.34 -2.18 7.42
CA GLY A 91 -11.18 -1.15 8.06
C GLY A 91 -12.48 -0.87 7.33
N VAL A 92 -12.47 -0.95 6.00
CA VAL A 92 -13.63 -0.70 5.15
C VAL A 92 -14.58 -1.91 5.09
N LEU A 93 -14.06 -3.14 5.15
CA LEU A 93 -14.83 -4.37 5.00
C LEU A 93 -15.24 -5.00 6.33
N TRP A 94 -14.46 -4.81 7.40
CA TRP A 94 -14.64 -5.55 8.64
C TRP A 94 -14.88 -4.64 9.84
N LYS A 95 -16.12 -4.64 10.35
CA LYS A 95 -16.54 -3.82 11.51
C LYS A 95 -15.70 -4.01 12.78
N ARG A 96 -14.98 -5.13 12.90
CA ARG A 96 -14.15 -5.43 14.08
C ARG A 96 -12.70 -4.97 13.91
N ALA A 97 -12.29 -4.53 12.73
CA ALA A 97 -11.01 -3.89 12.51
C ALA A 97 -10.83 -2.70 13.46
N ASN A 98 -9.65 -2.60 14.08
CA ASN A 98 -9.35 -1.53 15.03
C ASN A 98 -7.95 -0.96 14.82
N ARG A 99 -7.69 0.20 15.45
CA ARG A 99 -6.41 0.91 15.30
C ARG A 99 -5.21 0.11 15.82
N TYR A 100 -5.40 -0.70 16.86
CA TYR A 100 -4.33 -1.52 17.44
C TYR A 100 -3.91 -2.63 16.50
N GLY A 101 -4.87 -3.34 15.90
CA GLY A 101 -4.61 -4.37 14.90
C GLY A 101 -3.96 -3.78 13.65
N ALA A 102 -4.45 -2.64 13.17
CA ALA A 102 -3.80 -1.93 12.06
C ALA A 102 -2.34 -1.59 12.39
N PHE A 103 -2.10 -0.85 13.48
CA PHE A 103 -0.75 -0.41 13.83
C PHE A 103 0.25 -1.56 14.04
N THR A 104 -0.17 -2.60 14.77
CA THR A 104 0.68 -3.78 15.01
C THR A 104 0.95 -4.57 13.73
N ALA A 105 -0.04 -4.70 12.85
CA ALA A 105 0.14 -5.34 11.55
C ALA A 105 1.12 -4.59 10.65
N THR A 106 1.06 -3.26 10.58
CA THR A 106 2.02 -2.46 9.80
C THR A 106 3.44 -2.71 10.28
N ILE A 107 3.66 -2.54 11.58
CA ILE A 107 4.99 -2.65 12.18
C ILE A 107 5.52 -4.06 11.99
N ALA A 108 4.71 -5.08 12.26
CA ALA A 108 5.12 -6.46 12.10
C ALA A 108 5.40 -6.83 10.65
N ALA A 109 4.57 -6.38 9.69
CA ALA A 109 4.79 -6.63 8.27
C ALA A 109 6.13 -6.04 7.80
N PHE A 110 6.42 -4.78 8.15
CA PHE A 110 7.72 -4.17 7.84
C PHE A 110 8.88 -4.85 8.56
N ALA A 111 8.73 -5.14 9.86
CA ALA A 111 9.78 -5.79 10.64
C ALA A 111 10.13 -7.18 10.07
N VAL A 112 9.12 -7.99 9.73
CA VAL A 112 9.32 -9.30 9.10
C VAL A 112 9.89 -9.14 7.69
N TYR A 113 9.41 -8.19 6.90
CA TYR A 113 9.96 -7.92 5.57
C TYR A 113 11.46 -7.61 5.62
N TYR A 114 11.87 -6.68 6.49
CA TYR A 114 13.28 -6.31 6.65
C TYR A 114 14.10 -7.45 7.28
N ALA A 115 13.57 -8.15 8.27
CA ALA A 115 14.28 -9.27 8.91
C ALA A 115 14.54 -10.43 7.94
N LEU A 116 13.54 -10.80 7.12
CA LEU A 116 13.69 -11.87 6.13
C LEU A 116 14.62 -11.45 4.98
N ASN A 117 14.56 -10.19 4.54
CA ASN A 117 15.48 -9.70 3.52
C ASN A 117 16.92 -9.59 4.04
N PHE A 118 17.11 -9.19 5.30
CA PHE A 118 18.41 -9.23 5.96
C PHE A 118 18.92 -10.66 6.09
N LEU A 119 18.05 -11.60 6.47
CA LEU A 119 18.43 -13.02 6.54
C LEU A 119 18.91 -13.56 5.19
N MET A 120 18.35 -13.09 4.09
CA MET A 120 18.78 -13.51 2.75
C MET A 120 20.17 -12.98 2.37
N THR A 121 20.62 -11.86 2.96
CA THR A 121 21.97 -11.32 2.74
C THR A 121 23.01 -12.00 3.63
N CYS A 122 22.61 -12.66 4.73
CA CYS A 122 23.52 -13.40 5.60
C CYS A 122 24.15 -14.61 4.87
N HIS A 123 25.44 -14.82 5.13
CA HIS A 123 26.24 -15.90 4.55
C HIS A 123 27.24 -16.48 5.56
N ALA A 124 27.62 -17.75 5.38
CA ALA A 124 28.45 -18.48 6.35
C ALA A 124 29.94 -18.09 6.28
N GLY A 125 30.48 -17.89 5.08
CA GLY A 125 31.83 -17.36 4.86
C GLY A 125 31.86 -16.17 3.89
N PRO A 126 32.94 -15.35 3.89
CA PRO A 126 33.04 -14.14 3.05
C PRO A 126 33.09 -14.39 1.54
N ALA A 127 33.31 -15.64 1.11
CA ALA A 127 33.30 -16.03 -0.30
C ALA A 127 31.97 -16.67 -0.75
N ASP A 128 31.03 -16.89 0.17
CA ASP A 128 29.75 -17.52 -0.14
C ASP A 128 28.79 -16.50 -0.72
N ALA A 129 28.14 -16.85 -1.84
CA ALA A 129 27.10 -16.02 -2.41
C ALA A 129 25.88 -15.93 -1.45
N PRO A 130 25.21 -14.76 -1.41
CA PRO A 130 23.96 -14.60 -0.66
C PRO A 130 22.90 -15.58 -1.18
N SER A 131 22.01 -15.99 -0.29
CA SER A 131 20.97 -16.97 -0.62
C SER A 131 20.03 -16.45 -1.71
N LYS A 132 19.62 -17.33 -2.63
CA LYS A 132 18.69 -16.97 -3.72
C LYS A 132 17.24 -17.17 -3.30
N THR A 133 17.02 -18.11 -2.39
CA THR A 133 15.70 -18.52 -1.92
C THR A 133 15.61 -18.43 -0.40
N LEU A 134 14.43 -18.07 0.11
CA LEU A 134 14.19 -17.97 1.55
C LEU A 134 14.42 -19.30 2.29
N SER A 135 14.09 -20.43 1.66
CA SER A 135 14.32 -21.76 2.23
C SER A 135 15.81 -22.05 2.46
N GLU A 136 16.67 -21.65 1.51
CA GLU A 136 18.12 -21.79 1.64
C GLU A 136 18.65 -20.91 2.77
N ALA A 137 18.18 -19.66 2.86
CA ALA A 137 18.53 -18.74 3.94
C ALA A 137 18.16 -19.32 5.31
N TRP A 138 16.97 -19.89 5.41
CA TRP A 138 16.47 -20.51 6.63
C TRP A 138 17.27 -21.74 7.04
N VAL A 139 17.60 -22.63 6.09
CA VAL A 139 18.43 -23.80 6.36
C VAL A 139 19.82 -23.39 6.84
N ARG A 140 20.47 -22.43 6.15
CA ARG A 140 21.78 -21.90 6.55
C ARG A 140 21.77 -21.29 7.95
N MET A 141 20.71 -20.56 8.30
CA MET A 141 20.52 -20.01 9.65
C MET A 141 20.38 -21.13 10.68
N MET A 142 19.58 -22.16 10.41
CA MET A 142 19.42 -23.30 11.32
C MET A 142 20.72 -24.10 11.48
N ASP A 143 21.50 -24.26 10.41
CA ASP A 143 22.80 -24.93 10.47
C ASP A 143 23.79 -24.12 11.31
N ALA A 144 23.84 -22.80 11.11
CA ALA A 144 24.64 -21.88 11.93
C ALA A 144 24.20 -21.86 13.41
N ALA A 145 22.90 -22.00 13.67
CA ALA A 145 22.35 -22.12 15.03
C ALA A 145 22.77 -23.43 15.70
N ARG A 146 22.78 -24.53 14.96
CA ARG A 146 23.21 -25.85 15.46
C ARG A 146 24.71 -25.91 15.71
N SER A 147 25.51 -25.14 14.96
CA SER A 147 26.96 -25.06 15.10
C SER A 147 27.44 -23.95 16.03
N ASP A 148 26.55 -23.31 16.80
CA ASP A 148 26.82 -22.17 17.70
C ASP A 148 27.52 -20.96 17.03
N ALA A 149 27.40 -20.85 15.71
CA ALA A 149 28.01 -19.81 14.88
C ALA A 149 26.98 -18.75 14.42
N LEU A 150 25.79 -18.73 15.03
CA LEU A 150 24.67 -17.88 14.63
C LEU A 150 25.01 -16.39 14.65
N TRP A 151 25.73 -15.93 15.66
CA TRP A 151 26.14 -14.52 15.76
C TRP A 151 27.14 -14.13 14.67
N GLY A 152 28.04 -15.03 14.28
CA GLY A 152 28.95 -14.82 13.15
C GLY A 152 28.20 -14.76 11.83
N PHE A 153 27.23 -15.66 11.63
CA PHE A 153 26.37 -15.68 10.44
C PHE A 153 25.51 -14.42 10.30
N LEU A 154 24.89 -13.96 11.38
CA LEU A 154 24.09 -12.72 11.38
C LEU A 154 24.96 -11.48 11.27
N GLY A 155 26.17 -11.49 11.84
CA GLY A 155 27.14 -10.38 11.72
C GLY A 155 27.63 -10.15 10.30
N ASN A 156 27.58 -11.18 9.44
CA ASN A 156 27.90 -11.09 8.02
C ASN A 156 26.74 -10.52 7.16
N GLY A 157 25.57 -10.24 7.74
CA GLY A 157 24.45 -9.68 7.01
C GLY A 157 24.69 -8.21 6.65
N GLU A 158 24.38 -7.84 5.41
CA GLU A 158 24.40 -6.45 4.97
C GLU A 158 23.04 -5.78 5.18
N LEU A 159 23.00 -4.75 6.02
CA LEU A 159 21.84 -3.89 6.17
C LEU A 159 21.75 -2.92 4.99
N ARG A 160 20.78 -3.17 4.11
CA ARG A 160 20.48 -2.30 2.96
C ARG A 160 19.21 -1.51 3.22
N LEU A 161 19.20 -0.27 2.75
CA LEU A 161 18.02 0.59 2.86
C LEU A 161 16.92 0.11 1.90
N LEU A 162 17.32 -0.29 0.68
CA LEU A 162 16.49 -0.97 -0.31
C LEU A 162 17.03 -2.38 -0.58
N TYR A 163 16.18 -3.38 -0.34
CA TYR A 163 16.46 -4.75 -0.75
C TYR A 163 15.83 -5.05 -2.10
N LYS A 164 16.45 -5.98 -2.84
CA LYS A 164 15.88 -6.50 -4.08
C LYS A 164 14.58 -7.23 -3.75
N TRP A 165 13.49 -6.82 -4.40
CA TRP A 165 12.19 -7.44 -4.18
C TRP A 165 12.24 -8.93 -4.54
N THR A 166 11.74 -9.76 -3.64
CA THR A 166 11.61 -11.21 -3.83
C THR A 166 10.27 -11.67 -3.26
N PRO A 167 9.62 -12.66 -3.91
CA PRO A 167 8.27 -13.07 -3.53
C PRO A 167 8.21 -13.77 -2.15
N GLY A 168 9.28 -14.44 -1.73
CA GLY A 168 9.33 -15.17 -0.46
C GLY A 168 9.16 -14.28 0.78
N PRO A 169 10.11 -13.37 1.07
CA PRO A 169 10.01 -12.40 2.16
C PRO A 169 8.72 -11.57 2.12
N TYR A 170 8.33 -11.11 0.92
CA TYR A 170 7.11 -10.32 0.74
C TYR A 170 5.84 -11.10 1.12
N GLY A 171 5.73 -12.35 0.67
CA GLY A 171 4.58 -13.21 0.96
C GLY A 171 4.46 -13.51 2.46
N TRP A 172 5.56 -13.85 3.11
CA TRP A 172 5.58 -14.11 4.56
C TRP A 172 5.31 -12.85 5.38
N ALA A 173 5.89 -11.70 5.02
CA ALA A 173 5.61 -10.43 5.67
C ALA A 173 4.13 -10.04 5.57
N THR A 174 3.55 -10.20 4.37
CA THR A 174 2.12 -9.99 4.13
C THR A 174 1.25 -10.91 4.98
N LEU A 175 1.57 -12.20 5.04
CA LEU A 175 0.82 -13.18 5.81
C LEU A 175 0.90 -12.91 7.31
N VAL A 176 2.08 -12.59 7.83
CA VAL A 176 2.26 -12.22 9.24
C VAL A 176 1.52 -10.93 9.56
N GLY A 177 1.59 -9.91 8.69
CA GLY A 177 0.83 -8.68 8.83
C GLY A 177 -0.67 -8.92 8.89
N PHE A 178 -1.22 -9.68 7.93
CA PHE A 178 -2.65 -10.00 7.89
C PHE A 178 -3.11 -10.82 9.10
N THR A 179 -2.35 -11.85 9.48
CA THR A 179 -2.69 -12.70 10.64
C THR A 179 -2.65 -11.91 11.94
N LEU A 180 -1.65 -11.05 12.14
CA LEU A 180 -1.57 -10.19 13.32
C LEU A 180 -2.66 -9.11 13.30
N PHE A 181 -2.99 -8.54 12.15
CA PHE A 181 -4.12 -7.63 12.01
C PHE A 181 -5.40 -8.26 12.57
N VAL A 182 -5.73 -9.47 12.09
CA VAL A 182 -6.92 -10.20 12.52
C VAL A 182 -6.83 -10.59 14.00
N ALA A 183 -5.74 -11.20 14.43
CA ALA A 183 -5.57 -11.69 15.80
C ALA A 183 -5.62 -10.54 16.81
N VAL A 184 -4.87 -9.46 16.57
CA VAL A 184 -4.83 -8.31 17.48
C VAL A 184 -6.17 -7.58 17.46
N SER A 185 -6.84 -7.41 16.32
CA SER A 185 -8.18 -6.80 16.28
C SER A 185 -9.26 -7.60 17.01
N LEU A 186 -9.12 -8.93 17.09
CA LEU A 186 -10.00 -9.77 17.90
C LEU A 186 -9.69 -9.67 19.39
N LEU A 187 -8.41 -9.73 19.77
CA LEU A 187 -7.95 -9.77 21.16
C LEU A 187 -8.02 -8.43 21.87
N THR A 188 -7.87 -7.32 21.15
CA THR A 188 -7.86 -5.98 21.75
C THR A 188 -9.26 -5.38 21.85
N ARG A 189 -9.37 -4.27 22.60
CA ARG A 189 -10.65 -3.58 22.82
C ARG A 189 -11.24 -3.12 21.47
N PRO A 190 -12.53 -3.37 21.23
CA PRO A 190 -13.19 -2.85 20.04
C PRO A 190 -13.24 -1.33 20.07
N GLU A 191 -13.25 -0.73 18.89
CA GLU A 191 -13.54 0.70 18.74
C GLU A 191 -15.01 1.00 19.10
N ASP A 192 -15.28 2.28 19.32
CA ASP A 192 -16.62 2.77 19.64
C ASP A 192 -17.65 2.34 18.58
N ARG A 193 -18.66 1.60 19.05
CA ARG A 193 -19.67 0.99 18.18
C ARG A 193 -20.53 2.04 17.51
N GLU A 194 -20.79 3.18 18.14
CA GLU A 194 -21.60 4.24 17.53
C GLU A 194 -20.86 4.85 16.34
N ARG A 195 -19.58 5.18 16.52
CA ARG A 195 -18.73 5.70 15.44
C ARG A 195 -18.60 4.71 14.27
N ILE A 196 -18.33 3.44 14.56
CA ILE A 196 -18.18 2.41 13.53
C ILE A 196 -19.51 2.18 12.82
N ASN A 197 -20.62 2.01 13.54
CA ASN A 197 -21.91 1.83 12.90
C ASN A 197 -22.29 3.04 12.06
N GLY A 198 -22.07 4.26 12.54
CA GLY A 198 -22.31 5.49 11.77
C GLY A 198 -21.49 5.55 10.48
N PHE A 199 -20.22 5.11 10.50
CA PHE A 199 -19.41 5.01 9.28
C PHE A 199 -20.00 3.99 8.28
N PHE A 200 -20.31 2.77 8.75
CA PHE A 200 -20.87 1.73 7.89
C PHE A 200 -22.29 2.04 7.40
N ASP A 201 -23.09 2.79 8.16
CA ASP A 201 -24.41 3.20 7.72
C ASP A 201 -24.33 4.28 6.65
N LYS A 202 -23.41 5.25 6.77
CA LYS A 202 -23.19 6.26 5.73
C LYS A 202 -22.83 5.65 4.38
N MET A 203 -22.13 4.52 4.36
CA MET A 203 -21.79 3.81 3.12
C MET A 203 -22.99 3.18 2.40
N ARG A 204 -24.18 3.12 3.03
CA ARG A 204 -25.41 2.59 2.41
C ARG A 204 -26.24 3.64 1.71
N TYR A 205 -25.91 4.92 1.91
CA TYR A 205 -26.63 6.03 1.30
C TYR A 205 -25.88 6.51 0.07
N THR A 206 -26.63 6.97 -0.94
CA THR A 206 -26.04 7.59 -2.12
C THR A 206 -25.47 8.97 -1.78
N SER A 207 -24.38 9.35 -2.45
CA SER A 207 -23.84 10.72 -2.40
C SER A 207 -24.65 11.71 -3.23
N ASP A 208 -25.45 11.24 -4.18
CA ASP A 208 -26.15 12.10 -5.14
C ASP A 208 -27.40 12.74 -4.53
N GLU A 209 -27.98 12.13 -3.50
CA GLU A 209 -29.21 12.60 -2.88
C GLU A 209 -29.27 12.23 -1.39
N GLU A 210 -29.45 13.25 -0.54
CA GLU A 210 -29.48 13.04 0.91
C GLU A 210 -30.61 12.09 1.33
N GLY A 211 -30.27 11.10 2.17
CA GLY A 211 -31.23 10.21 2.81
C GLY A 211 -31.74 9.04 1.95
N LYS A 212 -31.30 8.90 0.69
CA LYS A 212 -31.68 7.75 -0.15
C LYS A 212 -30.66 6.61 -0.10
N LEU A 213 -31.17 5.38 -0.10
CA LEU A 213 -30.32 4.18 -0.11
C LEU A 213 -29.70 3.94 -1.49
N ALA A 214 -28.41 3.62 -1.51
CA ALA A 214 -27.66 3.34 -2.73
C ALA A 214 -28.22 2.11 -3.48
N ALA A 215 -28.65 1.09 -2.74
CA ALA A 215 -29.30 -0.12 -3.26
C ALA A 215 -30.50 0.16 -4.18
N GLU A 216 -31.29 1.20 -3.89
CA GLU A 216 -32.50 1.53 -4.65
C GLU A 216 -32.18 2.11 -6.04
N ARG A 217 -31.01 2.74 -6.17
CA ARG A 217 -30.49 3.32 -7.42
C ARG A 217 -29.60 2.38 -8.22
N GLY A 218 -29.23 1.25 -7.63
CA GLY A 218 -28.24 0.37 -8.25
C GLY A 218 -26.79 0.84 -8.04
N GLN A 219 -26.58 1.62 -6.98
CA GLN A 219 -25.33 2.26 -6.58
C GLN A 219 -24.67 1.57 -5.37
N ASP A 220 -25.14 0.39 -4.95
CA ASP A 220 -24.43 -0.34 -3.90
C ASP A 220 -23.05 -0.74 -4.42
N LEU A 221 -22.08 -0.70 -3.51
CA LEU A 221 -20.68 -1.00 -3.81
C LEU A 221 -20.42 -2.50 -3.63
N LEU A 222 -20.08 -3.17 -4.72
CA LEU A 222 -19.82 -4.61 -4.81
C LEU A 222 -18.74 -5.04 -3.82
N MET A 223 -17.65 -4.26 -3.73
CA MET A 223 -16.53 -4.55 -2.85
C MET A 223 -16.90 -4.46 -1.37
N LEU A 224 -17.82 -3.58 -0.97
CA LEU A 224 -18.22 -3.44 0.44
C LEU A 224 -19.02 -4.64 0.94
N ASP A 225 -19.75 -5.30 0.06
CA ASP A 225 -20.58 -6.45 0.39
C ASP A 225 -19.86 -7.79 0.35
N LEU A 226 -18.56 -7.81 0.03
CA LEU A 226 -17.73 -9.02 -0.08
C LEU A 226 -17.84 -9.95 1.15
N PRO A 227 -17.80 -9.45 2.41
CA PRO A 227 -18.00 -10.29 3.59
C PRO A 227 -19.43 -10.82 3.75
N GLY A 228 -20.41 -10.12 3.17
CA GLY A 228 -21.84 -10.44 3.23
C GLY A 228 -22.32 -11.43 2.18
N TRP A 229 -21.55 -11.69 1.12
CA TRP A 229 -21.93 -12.61 0.03
C TRP A 229 -22.24 -14.05 0.46
N LEU A 230 -21.75 -14.45 1.63
CA LEU A 230 -22.06 -15.76 2.22
C LEU A 230 -23.53 -15.90 2.66
N THR A 231 -24.30 -14.79 2.71
CA THR A 231 -25.72 -14.80 3.08
C THR A 231 -26.64 -14.81 1.86
N PRO A 232 -27.61 -15.75 1.76
CA PRO A 232 -28.51 -15.87 0.61
C PRO A 232 -29.34 -14.60 0.33
N GLN A 233 -29.68 -13.83 1.37
CA GLN A 233 -30.46 -12.59 1.26
C GLN A 233 -29.71 -11.50 0.49
N ARG A 234 -28.37 -11.57 0.38
CA ARG A 234 -27.57 -10.58 -0.36
C ARG A 234 -27.59 -10.79 -1.87
N TRP A 235 -28.04 -11.95 -2.34
CA TRP A 235 -28.14 -12.26 -3.77
C TRP A 235 -29.48 -11.83 -4.39
N THR A 236 -30.47 -11.45 -3.57
CA THR A 236 -31.77 -10.99 -4.07
C THR A 236 -31.60 -9.64 -4.76
N GLY A 237 -31.93 -9.57 -6.05
CA GLY A 237 -31.83 -8.32 -6.82
C GLY A 237 -30.40 -7.87 -7.13
N PHE A 238 -29.40 -8.78 -7.06
CA PHE A 238 -27.98 -8.48 -7.27
C PHE A 238 -27.70 -7.58 -8.48
N PHE A 239 -28.15 -7.97 -9.67
CA PHE A 239 -27.90 -7.19 -10.89
C PHE A 239 -28.53 -5.80 -10.91
N ARG A 240 -29.65 -5.61 -10.20
CA ARG A 240 -30.29 -4.30 -10.07
C ARG A 240 -29.53 -3.43 -9.06
N ARG A 241 -29.04 -4.02 -7.97
CA ARG A 241 -28.41 -3.34 -6.84
C ARG A 241 -26.99 -2.86 -7.13
N TYR A 242 -26.24 -3.63 -7.91
CA TYR A 242 -24.85 -3.32 -8.32
C TYR A 242 -24.76 -2.92 -9.79
N ARG A 243 -25.83 -2.35 -10.36
CA ARG A 243 -25.90 -2.04 -11.79
C ARG A 243 -24.75 -1.12 -12.21
N GLU A 244 -24.50 -0.05 -11.45
CA GLU A 244 -23.45 0.90 -11.77
C GLU A 244 -22.06 0.28 -11.67
N ASP A 245 -21.77 -0.48 -10.61
CA ASP A 245 -20.51 -1.19 -10.43
C ASP A 245 -20.24 -2.22 -11.55
N LEU A 246 -21.24 -3.01 -11.94
CA LEU A 246 -21.10 -4.00 -13.01
C LEU A 246 -20.89 -3.34 -14.38
N VAL A 247 -21.66 -2.27 -14.67
CA VAL A 247 -21.52 -1.51 -15.90
C VAL A 247 -20.15 -0.83 -15.95
N GLY A 248 -19.73 -0.19 -14.86
CA GLY A 248 -18.41 0.41 -14.71
C GLY A 248 -17.28 -0.59 -14.88
N PHE A 249 -17.43 -1.79 -14.32
CA PHE A 249 -16.46 -2.89 -14.48
C PHE A 249 -16.35 -3.32 -15.95
N ILE A 250 -17.47 -3.51 -16.65
CA ILE A 250 -17.46 -3.87 -18.08
C ILE A 250 -16.80 -2.77 -18.91
N PHE A 251 -17.17 -1.50 -18.70
CA PHE A 251 -16.55 -0.38 -19.41
C PHE A 251 -15.05 -0.27 -19.14
N GLY A 252 -14.62 -0.47 -17.88
CA GLY A 252 -13.21 -0.52 -17.51
C GLY A 252 -12.45 -1.61 -18.27
N TRP A 253 -13.00 -2.83 -18.32
CA TRP A 253 -12.38 -3.94 -19.06
C TRP A 253 -12.36 -3.72 -20.57
N LEU A 254 -13.41 -3.11 -21.14
CA LEU A 254 -13.44 -2.74 -22.54
C LEU A 254 -12.38 -1.67 -22.87
N ALA A 255 -12.20 -0.68 -22.01
CA ALA A 255 -11.17 0.34 -22.16
C ALA A 255 -9.76 -0.28 -22.10
N VAL A 256 -9.51 -1.17 -21.13
CA VAL A 256 -8.24 -1.91 -21.02
C VAL A 256 -7.99 -2.76 -22.27
N GLY A 257 -8.99 -3.54 -22.70
CA GLY A 257 -8.90 -4.35 -23.91
C GLY A 257 -8.59 -3.50 -25.15
N THR A 258 -9.24 -2.35 -25.27
CA THR A 258 -8.99 -1.39 -26.35
C THR A 258 -7.56 -0.84 -26.32
N LEU A 259 -7.06 -0.43 -25.14
CA LEU A 259 -5.69 0.05 -24.99
C LEU A 259 -4.67 -1.02 -25.37
N VAL A 260 -4.88 -2.26 -24.93
CA VAL A 260 -4.01 -3.40 -25.28
C VAL A 260 -4.03 -3.66 -26.78
N LEU A 261 -5.21 -3.65 -27.41
CA LEU A 261 -5.36 -3.83 -28.85
C LEU A 261 -4.68 -2.71 -29.65
N VAL A 262 -4.82 -1.45 -29.23
CA VAL A 262 -4.17 -0.30 -29.87
C VAL A 262 -2.66 -0.41 -29.74
N ALA A 263 -2.15 -0.70 -28.53
CA ALA A 263 -0.72 -0.87 -28.30
C ALA A 263 -0.15 -2.01 -29.16
N TRP A 264 -0.85 -3.16 -29.19
CA TRP A 264 -0.49 -4.29 -30.02
C TRP A 264 -0.49 -3.95 -31.51
N SER A 265 -1.50 -3.22 -31.99
CA SER A 265 -1.61 -2.80 -33.39
C SER A 265 -0.46 -1.87 -33.78
N LEU A 266 -0.12 -0.90 -32.92
CA LEU A 266 1.03 0.01 -33.15
C LEU A 266 2.36 -0.75 -33.23
N LEU A 267 2.54 -1.79 -32.41
CA LEU A 267 3.72 -2.64 -32.45
C LEU A 267 3.82 -3.49 -33.74
N GLN A 268 2.69 -3.81 -34.37
CA GLN A 268 2.68 -4.51 -35.66
C GLN A 268 3.04 -3.60 -36.83
N VAL A 269 2.64 -2.32 -36.80
CA VAL A 269 2.95 -1.36 -37.87
C VAL A 269 4.45 -1.05 -37.97
N GLY A 270 5.19 -1.26 -36.87
CA GLY A 270 6.65 -1.11 -36.83
C GLY A 270 7.47 -2.35 -37.23
N LYS A 271 6.83 -3.46 -37.61
CA LYS A 271 7.46 -4.66 -38.17
C LYS A 271 7.29 -4.70 -39.68
#